data_AF-A0A4Q5TNQ8-F1
#
_entry.id   AF-A0A4Q5TNQ8-F1
#
_cell.length_a   1.000
_cell.length_b   1.000
_cell.length_c   1.000
_cell.angle_alpha   90.00
_cell.angle_beta   90.00
_cell.angle_gamma   90.00
#
_symmetry.space_group_name_H-M   'P 1'
#
loop_
_entity.id
_entity.type
_entity.pdbx_description
1 polymer ?
#
loop_
_entity_poly.entity_id
_entity_poly.type
_entity_poly.pdbx_seq_one_letter_code
_entity_poly.pdbx_strand_id
1 'polypeptide(L)'
;MRTLWRAALVGAAGALIAAVIAVPAMSDDAQRPGRYPGLPYIPCGTDIKGEGSSDSNLTCEFLGPDATNDYAWLNFPQVGLAGSVKAKQWSRVPISMMATAIEIISEPRPEENVQNEYWYKVQAFFVSPDGSEGNYGDSALMPVRTVAFGSIPAEVTLQVSQRRDSAGLPRALVFRPHDIIRRPSNDDNTTVHTVFAATLSEKVDVKVRSLVVDGVPVDLEGPCGTGPDSQLTVSSKELTVVTPPDWDTSQGLTKLEGTIDPTEYQFGLFGGTLDGSIDIAAFDGCRTTTGDDLAPLLTAAVSAEDNPLAVRIGAAGGCTYYDDLGRSQPVPPGVTDPSEACPLTDLGYPNKKVVVIPKVFEIPDHAPGEPPR
;
A
#
# COMPACT_ATOMS: atom_id res chain seq x y z
N MET A 1 -8.43 -67.14 -30.98
CA MET A 1 -9.12 -67.21 -32.28
C MET A 1 -10.49 -66.56 -32.11
N ARG A 2 -10.82 -65.57 -32.96
CA ARG A 2 -12.16 -65.23 -33.49
C ARG A 2 -13.35 -65.10 -32.50
N THR A 3 -14.23 -64.11 -32.50
CA THR A 3 -14.45 -62.79 -33.13
C THR A 3 -15.92 -62.43 -32.79
N LEU A 4 -16.25 -61.14 -32.61
CA LEU A 4 -17.57 -60.49 -32.88
C LEU A 4 -18.72 -60.85 -31.89
N TRP A 5 -19.71 -60.02 -31.50
CA TRP A 5 -20.17 -58.69 -31.93
C TRP A 5 -21.20 -58.10 -30.93
N ARG A 6 -21.12 -56.77 -30.72
CA ARG A 6 -22.15 -55.69 -30.69
C ARG A 6 -23.40 -55.68 -29.77
N ALA A 7 -23.71 -54.42 -29.39
CA ALA A 7 -24.97 -53.75 -29.00
C ALA A 7 -25.22 -53.66 -27.48
N ALA A 8 -25.15 -52.51 -26.80
CA ALA A 8 -25.73 -51.16 -26.94
C ALA A 8 -26.95 -50.93 -26.02
N LEU A 9 -26.84 -49.84 -25.24
CA LEU A 9 -27.89 -48.95 -24.67
C LEU A 9 -28.53 -49.23 -23.29
N VAL A 10 -28.70 -48.08 -22.58
CA VAL A 10 -29.50 -47.78 -21.37
C VAL A 10 -28.83 -48.19 -20.05
N GLY A 11 -28.69 -47.37 -19.00
CA GLY A 11 -29.21 -46.05 -18.66
C GLY A 11 -28.60 -45.57 -17.33
N ALA A 12 -29.01 -44.37 -16.92
CA ALA A 12 -28.47 -43.51 -15.88
C ALA A 12 -28.63 -43.97 -14.41
N ALA A 13 -28.04 -43.15 -13.53
CA ALA A 13 -28.19 -43.04 -12.07
C ALA A 13 -27.44 -44.09 -11.24
N GLY A 14 -26.68 -43.77 -10.21
CA GLY A 14 -26.37 -42.52 -9.53
C GLY A 14 -25.56 -42.92 -8.29
N ALA A 15 -24.37 -42.34 -8.11
CA ALA A 15 -23.56 -42.51 -6.91
C ALA A 15 -22.88 -41.18 -6.61
N LEU A 16 -23.64 -40.34 -5.91
CA LEU A 16 -23.23 -39.06 -5.35
C LEU A 16 -23.28 -39.25 -3.83
N ILE A 17 -22.16 -39.65 -3.22
CA ILE A 17 -21.94 -39.65 -1.77
C ILE A 17 -20.48 -39.23 -1.59
N ALA A 18 -20.23 -37.92 -1.51
CA ALA A 18 -20.06 -37.16 -0.27
C ALA A 18 -18.58 -37.09 0.15
N ALA A 19 -17.80 -36.35 -0.63
CA ALA A 19 -16.66 -35.64 -0.09
C ALA A 19 -17.23 -34.39 0.59
N VAL A 20 -17.37 -34.42 1.91
CA VAL A 20 -17.57 -33.22 2.71
C VAL A 20 -16.25 -32.45 2.63
N ILE A 21 -16.13 -31.61 1.60
CA ILE A 21 -15.18 -30.51 1.61
C ILE A 21 -15.69 -29.60 2.70
N ALA A 22 -14.99 -29.57 3.83
CA ALA A 22 -15.11 -28.48 4.78
C ALA A 22 -14.64 -27.22 4.06
N VAL A 23 -15.56 -26.59 3.32
CA VAL A 23 -15.38 -25.22 2.86
C VAL A 23 -15.34 -24.42 4.16
N PRO A 24 -14.24 -23.72 4.51
CA PRO A 24 -14.29 -22.77 5.61
C PRO A 24 -15.48 -21.86 5.30
N ALA A 25 -16.44 -21.79 6.22
CA ALA A 25 -17.57 -20.88 6.09
C ALA A 25 -16.97 -19.48 5.91
N MET A 26 -16.89 -19.02 4.66
CA MET A 26 -16.65 -17.63 4.36
C MET A 26 -17.83 -16.93 5.02
N SER A 27 -17.56 -16.15 6.07
CA SER A 27 -18.58 -15.36 6.73
C SER A 27 -19.34 -14.55 5.68
N ASP A 28 -20.66 -14.46 5.81
CA ASP A 28 -21.55 -13.72 4.89
C ASP A 28 -21.10 -12.26 4.66
N ASP A 29 -20.27 -11.70 5.55
CA ASP A 29 -19.67 -10.38 5.41
C ASP A 29 -18.68 -10.24 4.22
N ALA A 30 -18.04 -11.33 3.79
CA ALA A 30 -17.07 -11.29 2.68
C ALA A 30 -17.73 -11.04 1.30
N GLN A 31 -19.07 -11.10 1.21
CA GLN A 31 -19.82 -10.89 -0.03
C GLN A 31 -20.62 -9.58 -0.05
N ARG A 32 -20.56 -8.76 1.00
CA ARG A 32 -21.26 -7.47 1.00
C ARG A 32 -20.57 -6.54 -0.01
N PRO A 33 -21.29 -5.99 -1.00
CA PRO A 33 -20.70 -5.03 -1.92
C PRO A 33 -20.17 -3.83 -1.15
N GLY A 34 -18.97 -3.37 -1.51
CA GLY A 34 -18.37 -2.20 -0.89
C GLY A 34 -19.27 -0.97 -1.00
N ARG A 35 -19.24 -0.13 0.03
CA ARG A 35 -20.05 1.10 0.08
C ARG A 35 -19.69 2.08 -1.04
N TYR A 36 -18.44 2.04 -1.50
CA TYR A 36 -17.91 2.93 -2.53
C TYR A 36 -17.58 2.13 -3.81
N PRO A 37 -18.04 2.57 -4.99
CA PRO A 37 -17.81 1.85 -6.25
C PRO A 37 -16.32 1.59 -6.55
N GLY A 38 -15.95 0.32 -6.67
CA GLY A 38 -14.58 -0.11 -6.98
C GLY A 38 -13.70 -0.39 -5.77
N LEU A 39 -14.20 -0.21 -4.55
CA LEU A 39 -13.53 -0.63 -3.31
C LEU A 39 -14.27 -1.83 -2.68
N PRO A 40 -13.55 -2.73 -2.00
CA PRO A 40 -14.19 -3.78 -1.20
C PRO A 40 -14.88 -3.19 0.04
N TYR A 41 -15.84 -3.93 0.58
CA TYR A 41 -16.32 -3.64 1.93
C TYR A 41 -15.21 -3.97 2.94
N ILE A 42 -14.90 -3.02 3.81
CA ILE A 42 -13.90 -3.22 4.86
C ILE A 42 -14.63 -3.65 6.14
N PRO A 43 -14.55 -4.92 6.57
CA PRO A 43 -15.14 -5.30 7.84
C PRO A 43 -14.42 -4.57 8.97
N CYS A 44 -15.18 -4.20 9.98
CA CYS A 44 -14.65 -3.76 11.26
C CYS A 44 -13.57 -4.73 11.75
N GLY A 45 -12.36 -4.22 11.94
CA GLY A 45 -11.18 -5.01 12.28
C GLY A 45 -11.27 -5.57 13.68
N THR A 46 -11.13 -6.89 13.79
CA THR A 46 -10.87 -7.59 15.05
C THR A 46 -9.39 -7.90 15.24
N ASP A 47 -8.56 -7.61 14.24
CA ASP A 47 -7.16 -8.01 14.11
C ASP A 47 -6.20 -6.80 14.03
N ILE A 48 -6.53 -5.73 14.77
CA ILE A 48 -5.82 -4.45 14.68
C ILE A 48 -4.37 -4.61 15.13
N LYS A 49 -4.12 -5.42 16.17
CA LYS A 49 -2.77 -5.72 16.66
C LYS A 49 -2.02 -6.76 15.83
N GLY A 50 -2.69 -7.43 14.89
CA GLY A 50 -2.09 -8.43 14.01
C GLY A 50 -3.07 -9.54 13.62
N GLU A 51 -2.77 -10.27 12.55
CA GLU A 51 -3.62 -11.38 12.12
C GLU A 51 -3.79 -12.43 13.23
N GLY A 52 -5.02 -12.79 13.51
CA GLY A 52 -5.36 -13.76 14.56
C GLY A 52 -5.47 -13.18 15.97
N SER A 53 -5.27 -11.88 16.17
CA SER A 53 -5.72 -11.22 17.40
C SER A 53 -7.25 -11.07 17.41
N SER A 54 -7.82 -11.01 18.61
CA SER A 54 -9.24 -10.69 18.85
C SER A 54 -9.29 -9.43 19.70
N ASP A 55 -9.14 -8.30 19.05
CA ASP A 55 -9.13 -6.98 19.69
C ASP A 55 -10.54 -6.40 19.70
N SER A 56 -10.95 -5.85 20.85
CA SER A 56 -12.18 -5.07 20.95
C SER A 56 -11.97 -3.73 20.24
N ASN A 57 -12.67 -3.52 19.12
CA ASN A 57 -12.69 -2.25 18.42
C ASN A 57 -13.90 -1.44 18.91
N LEU A 58 -13.67 -0.58 19.91
CA LEU A 58 -14.71 0.25 20.53
C LEU A 58 -15.49 1.10 19.52
N THR A 59 -14.82 1.55 18.45
CA THR A 59 -15.47 2.32 17.37
C THR A 59 -16.56 1.48 16.70
N CYS A 60 -16.25 0.22 16.41
CA CYS A 60 -17.19 -0.71 15.79
C CYS A 60 -18.27 -1.20 16.75
N GLU A 61 -17.96 -1.35 18.04
CA GLU A 61 -18.96 -1.67 19.06
C GLU A 61 -19.98 -0.54 19.22
N PHE A 62 -19.55 0.72 19.13
CA PHE A 62 -20.41 1.88 19.33
C PHE A 62 -21.15 2.33 18.06
N LEU A 63 -20.46 2.38 16.91
CA LEU A 63 -21.02 2.88 15.64
C LEU A 63 -21.60 1.77 14.76
N GLY A 64 -21.36 0.51 15.10
CA GLY A 64 -21.84 -0.66 14.37
C GLY A 64 -20.84 -1.20 13.33
N PRO A 65 -21.23 -2.28 12.62
CA PRO A 65 -20.31 -3.05 11.77
C PRO A 65 -19.81 -2.28 10.53
N ASP A 66 -20.52 -1.22 10.12
CA ASP A 66 -20.17 -0.43 8.95
C ASP A 66 -19.22 0.75 9.30
N ALA A 67 -18.81 0.91 10.58
CA ALA A 67 -18.09 2.07 11.09
C ALA A 67 -16.81 2.39 10.31
N THR A 68 -16.04 1.38 9.92
CA THR A 68 -14.80 1.55 9.15
C THR A 68 -15.07 2.15 7.77
N ASN A 69 -16.17 1.77 7.12
CA ASN A 69 -16.54 2.32 5.81
C ASN A 69 -17.16 3.72 5.92
N ASP A 70 -17.74 4.07 7.08
CA ASP A 70 -18.48 5.32 7.27
C ASP A 70 -17.65 6.43 7.90
N TYR A 71 -16.62 6.09 8.68
CA TYR A 71 -15.94 7.06 9.55
C TYR A 71 -14.42 6.95 9.58
N ALA A 72 -13.81 5.92 8.98
CA ALA A 72 -12.37 5.68 9.10
C ALA A 72 -11.53 6.15 7.91
N TRP A 73 -12.08 6.83 6.90
CA TRP A 73 -11.31 7.31 5.75
C TRP A 73 -10.54 8.59 6.09
N LEU A 74 -9.20 8.51 6.04
CA LEU A 74 -8.32 9.66 6.30
C LEU A 74 -7.52 10.11 5.07
N ASN A 75 -7.24 9.20 4.14
CA ASN A 75 -6.55 9.40 2.85
C ASN A 75 -5.17 10.07 2.93
N PHE A 76 -4.25 9.62 2.09
CA PHE A 76 -2.85 10.08 2.16
C PHE A 76 -2.27 10.24 0.77
N PRO A 77 -1.51 11.30 0.50
CA PRO A 77 -0.60 11.29 -0.62
C PRO A 77 0.64 10.47 -0.28
N GLN A 78 1.19 9.81 -1.28
CA GLN A 78 2.44 9.08 -1.20
C GLN A 78 3.32 9.40 -2.40
N VAL A 79 4.64 9.24 -2.23
CA VAL A 79 5.63 9.30 -3.30
C VAL A 79 6.66 8.21 -3.08
N GLY A 80 7.36 7.77 -4.12
CA GLY A 80 8.39 6.74 -3.98
C GLY A 80 9.62 6.97 -4.84
N LEU A 81 10.64 6.18 -4.54
CA LEU A 81 11.88 6.06 -5.30
C LEU A 81 12.20 4.57 -5.41
N ALA A 82 12.22 4.05 -6.63
CA ALA A 82 12.57 2.68 -6.92
C ALA A 82 13.89 2.64 -7.70
N GLY A 83 14.75 1.67 -7.40
CA GLY A 83 16.01 1.47 -8.11
C GLY A 83 16.04 0.11 -8.79
N SER A 84 16.44 0.05 -10.06
CA SER A 84 16.80 -1.20 -10.72
C SER A 84 18.30 -1.43 -10.55
N VAL A 85 18.66 -2.46 -9.78
CA VAL A 85 20.08 -2.85 -9.60
C VAL A 85 20.67 -3.30 -10.93
N LYS A 86 19.88 -4.04 -11.72
CA LYS A 86 20.28 -4.58 -13.02
C LYS A 86 20.53 -3.51 -14.06
N ALA A 87 19.63 -2.52 -14.16
CA ALA A 87 19.79 -1.39 -15.07
C ALA A 87 20.67 -0.27 -14.49
N LYS A 88 21.10 -0.39 -13.22
CA LYS A 88 21.83 0.65 -12.48
C LYS A 88 21.14 2.01 -12.53
N GLN A 89 19.82 2.01 -12.37
CA GLN A 89 19.01 3.19 -12.59
C GLN A 89 17.97 3.41 -11.49
N TRP A 90 17.92 4.64 -10.98
CA TRP A 90 16.84 5.13 -10.14
C TRP A 90 15.68 5.67 -10.98
N SER A 91 14.46 5.44 -10.51
CA SER A 91 13.22 5.95 -11.07
C SER A 91 12.33 6.48 -9.96
N ARG A 92 11.71 7.64 -10.19
CA ARG A 92 10.72 8.19 -9.27
C ARG A 92 9.38 7.50 -9.48
N VAL A 93 8.76 7.08 -8.39
CA VAL A 93 7.33 6.78 -8.37
C VAL A 93 6.62 8.12 -8.18
N PRO A 94 5.75 8.56 -9.10
CA PRO A 94 5.08 9.85 -8.99
C PRO A 94 4.32 9.99 -7.68
N ILE A 95 4.21 11.23 -7.23
CA ILE A 95 3.32 11.53 -6.11
C ILE A 95 1.88 11.24 -6.51
N SER A 96 1.13 10.57 -5.65
CA SER A 96 -0.26 10.19 -5.94
C SER A 96 -1.07 10.01 -4.67
N MET A 97 -2.40 10.07 -4.82
CA MET A 97 -3.34 9.83 -3.72
C MET A 97 -3.57 8.34 -3.45
N MET A 98 -3.76 8.02 -2.16
CA MET A 98 -4.30 6.76 -1.68
C MET A 98 -5.64 6.97 -0.99
N ALA A 99 -6.58 6.08 -1.27
CA ALA A 99 -7.77 5.91 -0.44
C ALA A 99 -7.40 5.02 0.75
N THR A 100 -7.50 5.56 1.96
CA THR A 100 -6.97 4.88 3.15
C THR A 100 -7.97 4.92 4.29
N ALA A 101 -8.36 3.74 4.76
CA ALA A 101 -9.12 3.56 5.98
C ALA A 101 -8.16 3.24 7.13
N ILE A 102 -8.37 3.85 8.30
CA ILE A 102 -7.52 3.65 9.48
C ILE A 102 -8.38 3.32 10.69
N GLU A 103 -8.10 2.17 11.29
CA GLU A 103 -8.63 1.80 12.60
C GLU A 103 -7.53 2.04 13.64
N ILE A 104 -7.90 2.61 14.79
CA ILE A 104 -6.96 2.97 15.86
C ILE A 104 -7.51 2.45 17.18
N ILE A 105 -6.65 1.76 17.94
CA ILE A 105 -6.91 1.41 19.34
C ILE A 105 -5.93 2.20 20.21
N SER A 106 -6.44 2.67 21.35
CA SER A 106 -5.68 3.38 22.39
C SER A 106 -5.84 2.62 23.70
N GLU A 107 -4.74 2.14 24.28
CA GLU A 107 -4.75 1.31 25.49
C GLU A 107 -3.83 1.88 26.58
N PRO A 108 -4.38 2.61 27.57
CA PRO A 108 -3.63 2.97 28.76
C PRO A 108 -3.46 1.76 29.69
N ARG A 109 -2.24 1.52 30.20
CA ARG A 109 -1.93 0.50 31.23
C ARG A 109 -1.17 1.16 32.39
N PRO A 110 -1.85 1.94 33.25
CA PRO A 110 -1.20 2.74 34.30
C PRO A 110 -0.40 1.89 35.30
N GLU A 111 -0.84 0.66 35.58
CA GLU A 111 -0.13 -0.30 36.44
C GLU A 111 1.22 -0.75 35.87
N GLU A 112 1.43 -0.63 34.56
CA GLU A 112 2.69 -0.91 33.87
C GLU A 112 3.48 0.37 33.53
N ASN A 113 3.08 1.52 34.08
CA ASN A 113 3.62 2.84 33.72
C ASN A 113 3.46 3.17 32.22
N VAL A 114 2.48 2.58 31.54
CA VAL A 114 2.13 2.90 30.15
C VAL A 114 1.04 3.95 30.18
N GLN A 115 1.39 5.19 29.84
CA GLN A 115 0.42 6.27 29.69
C GLN A 115 -0.56 5.93 28.58
N ASN A 116 -0.04 5.45 27.44
CA ASN A 116 -0.87 4.94 26.36
C ASN A 116 -0.07 4.07 25.39
N GLU A 117 -0.72 3.09 24.80
CA GLU A 117 -0.23 2.32 23.66
C GLU A 117 -1.20 2.49 22.49
N TYR A 118 -0.69 2.84 21.32
CA TYR A 118 -1.47 3.07 20.11
C TYR A 118 -1.20 1.99 19.07
N TRP A 119 -2.25 1.32 18.64
CA TRP A 119 -2.22 0.35 17.55
C TRP A 119 -3.02 0.86 16.37
N TYR A 120 -2.45 0.76 15.18
CA TYR A 120 -3.07 1.23 13.96
C TYR A 120 -3.22 0.05 13.00
N LYS A 121 -4.37 -0.02 12.32
CA LYS A 121 -4.54 -0.86 11.13
C LYS A 121 -4.89 0.04 9.98
N VAL A 122 -3.91 0.25 9.11
CA VAL A 122 -4.02 1.07 7.92
C VAL A 122 -4.31 0.16 6.74
N GLN A 123 -5.45 0.36 6.09
CA GLN A 123 -5.86 -0.34 4.89
C GLN A 123 -5.90 0.64 3.73
N ALA A 124 -4.94 0.51 2.81
CA ALA A 124 -4.71 1.48 1.76
C ALA A 124 -4.96 0.89 0.37
N PHE A 125 -5.52 1.72 -0.51
CA PHE A 125 -5.81 1.41 -1.90
C PHE A 125 -5.25 2.50 -2.80
N PHE A 126 -4.64 2.11 -3.93
CA PHE A 126 -4.25 3.07 -4.94
C PHE A 126 -5.51 3.69 -5.56
N VAL A 127 -5.52 5.01 -5.70
CA VAL A 127 -6.51 5.70 -6.52
C VAL A 127 -6.04 5.58 -7.96
N SER A 128 -6.80 4.88 -8.78
CA SER A 128 -6.38 4.62 -10.15
C SER A 128 -6.46 5.89 -11.00
N PRO A 129 -5.45 6.16 -11.85
CA PRO A 129 -5.51 7.24 -12.82
C PRO A 129 -6.52 6.92 -13.92
N ASP A 130 -6.97 7.96 -14.63
CA ASP A 130 -7.83 7.85 -15.80
C ASP A 130 -7.27 6.85 -16.84
N GLY A 131 -8.16 6.03 -17.42
CA GLY A 131 -7.79 4.98 -18.37
C GLY A 131 -7.35 3.65 -17.75
N SER A 132 -7.37 3.53 -16.42
CA SER A 132 -7.25 2.24 -15.73
C SER A 132 -8.55 1.43 -15.85
N GLU A 133 -8.46 0.11 -15.66
CA GLU A 133 -9.64 -0.78 -15.77
C GLU A 133 -10.65 -0.60 -14.63
N GLY A 134 -10.18 -0.18 -13.46
CA GLY A 134 -11.02 0.09 -12.29
C GLY A 134 -10.65 1.40 -11.62
N ASN A 135 -11.57 1.93 -10.82
CA ASN A 135 -11.43 3.19 -10.08
C ASN A 135 -10.31 3.16 -9.03
N TYR A 136 -9.99 1.97 -8.52
CA TYR A 136 -8.98 1.74 -7.50
C TYR A 136 -8.18 0.49 -7.81
N GLY A 137 -6.99 0.41 -7.21
CA GLY A 137 -6.10 -0.74 -7.27
C GLY A 137 -4.90 -0.58 -8.18
N ASP A 138 -4.83 0.46 -9.01
CA ASP A 138 -3.68 0.70 -9.88
C ASP A 138 -2.97 2.01 -9.49
N SER A 139 -1.64 1.99 -9.40
CA SER A 139 -0.84 3.16 -9.03
C SER A 139 -0.86 4.23 -10.13
N ALA A 140 -0.30 5.40 -9.83
CA ALA A 140 0.09 6.35 -10.87
C ALA A 140 1.05 5.72 -11.88
N LEU A 141 1.02 6.22 -13.11
CA LEU A 141 1.88 5.79 -14.21
C LEU A 141 3.32 6.27 -14.00
N MET A 142 4.28 5.34 -14.04
CA MET A 142 5.69 5.59 -13.78
C MET A 142 6.48 5.57 -15.09
N PRO A 143 6.82 6.73 -15.68
CA PRO A 143 7.70 6.75 -16.84
C PRO A 143 9.13 6.44 -16.43
N VAL A 144 9.70 5.40 -17.04
CA VAL A 144 11.09 4.98 -16.85
C VAL A 144 11.82 5.10 -18.19
N ARG A 145 12.89 5.90 -18.21
CA ARG A 145 13.71 6.10 -19.40
C ARG A 145 14.98 5.29 -19.30
N THR A 146 15.14 4.27 -20.12
CA THR A 146 16.27 3.36 -20.08
C THR A 146 16.91 3.22 -21.47
N VAL A 147 17.83 2.27 -21.62
CA VAL A 147 18.40 1.90 -22.92
C VAL A 147 18.10 0.44 -23.25
N ALA A 148 17.42 0.21 -24.37
CA ALA A 148 17.28 -1.10 -24.97
C ALA A 148 18.57 -1.47 -25.72
N PHE A 149 18.94 -2.76 -25.69
CA PHE A 149 20.12 -3.29 -26.40
C PHE A 149 21.44 -2.54 -26.10
N GLY A 150 21.56 -1.94 -24.91
CA GLY A 150 22.75 -1.25 -24.44
C GLY A 150 22.98 0.16 -24.97
N SER A 151 22.23 0.63 -25.98
CA SER A 151 22.45 1.96 -26.56
C SER A 151 21.23 2.64 -27.19
N ILE A 152 20.11 1.92 -27.38
CA ILE A 152 18.93 2.48 -28.02
C ILE A 152 18.04 3.11 -26.93
N PRO A 153 17.73 4.41 -26.98
CA PRO A 153 16.83 5.02 -26.01
C PRO A 153 15.49 4.31 -25.97
N ALA A 154 15.01 3.98 -24.77
CA ALA A 154 13.71 3.39 -24.55
C ALA A 154 12.98 4.12 -23.43
N GLU A 155 11.68 4.30 -23.58
CA GLU A 155 10.80 4.78 -22.51
C GLU A 155 9.73 3.72 -22.27
N VAL A 156 9.65 3.23 -21.03
CA VAL A 156 8.64 2.29 -20.60
C VAL A 156 7.77 2.96 -19.54
N THR A 157 6.46 2.90 -19.69
CA THR A 157 5.54 3.35 -18.64
C THR A 157 5.10 2.15 -17.83
N LEU A 158 5.52 2.10 -16.58
CA LEU A 158 5.15 1.05 -15.64
C LEU A 158 3.94 1.48 -14.80
N GLN A 159 3.20 0.50 -14.27
CA GLN A 159 2.14 0.70 -13.30
C GLN A 159 2.14 -0.47 -12.32
N VAL A 160 1.99 -0.20 -11.02
CA VAL A 160 1.84 -1.25 -10.01
C VAL A 160 0.35 -1.43 -9.71
N SER A 161 -0.12 -2.67 -9.77
CA SER A 161 -1.49 -3.05 -9.44
C SER A 161 -1.53 -3.87 -8.16
N GLN A 162 -2.42 -3.51 -7.26
CA GLN A 162 -2.80 -4.36 -6.13
C GLN A 162 -3.43 -5.65 -6.66
N ARG A 163 -3.27 -6.72 -5.87
CA ARG A 163 -4.01 -7.96 -6.10
C ARG A 163 -5.51 -7.68 -6.05
N ARG A 164 -6.25 -8.40 -6.88
CA ARG A 164 -7.71 -8.35 -6.87
C ARG A 164 -8.30 -9.62 -6.25
N ASP A 165 -9.44 -9.49 -5.60
CA ASP A 165 -10.22 -10.63 -5.09
C ASP A 165 -11.04 -11.29 -6.22
N SER A 166 -11.85 -12.30 -5.87
CA SER A 166 -12.72 -12.99 -6.83
C SER A 166 -13.83 -12.11 -7.41
N ALA A 167 -14.13 -10.97 -6.80
CA ALA A 167 -15.07 -9.97 -7.31
C ALA A 167 -14.37 -8.92 -8.19
N GLY A 168 -13.05 -9.03 -8.40
CA GLY A 168 -12.26 -8.07 -9.17
C GLY A 168 -11.94 -6.78 -8.40
N LEU A 169 -12.22 -6.72 -7.10
CA LEU A 169 -11.95 -5.55 -6.27
C LEU A 169 -10.52 -5.61 -5.71
N PRO A 170 -9.83 -4.46 -5.53
CA PRO A 170 -8.47 -4.47 -5.01
C PRO A 170 -8.44 -4.98 -3.56
N ARG A 171 -7.41 -5.74 -3.21
CA ARG A 171 -7.08 -6.12 -1.85
C ARG A 171 -6.21 -5.02 -1.24
N ALA A 172 -6.57 -4.58 -0.04
CA ALA A 172 -5.87 -3.52 0.66
C ALA A 172 -4.39 -3.86 0.87
N LEU A 173 -3.52 -2.86 0.72
CA LEU A 173 -2.21 -2.88 1.35
C LEU A 173 -2.43 -2.66 2.85
N VAL A 174 -2.02 -3.60 3.68
CA VAL A 174 -2.23 -3.52 5.13
C VAL A 174 -0.92 -3.16 5.83
N PHE A 175 -0.91 -2.06 6.56
CA PHE A 175 0.22 -1.58 7.34
C PHE A 175 -0.21 -1.39 8.79
N ARG A 176 0.60 -1.88 9.74
CA ARG A 176 0.26 -1.85 11.18
C ARG A 176 1.34 -1.16 12.02
N PRO A 177 1.38 0.19 12.00
CA PRO A 177 2.17 0.95 12.97
C PRO A 177 1.77 0.63 14.41
N HIS A 178 2.72 0.78 15.32
CA HIS A 178 2.52 0.62 16.76
C HIS A 178 3.47 1.55 17.51
N ASP A 179 2.95 2.28 18.49
CA ASP A 179 3.76 3.11 19.37
C ASP A 179 3.27 3.08 20.82
N ILE A 180 4.18 3.33 21.75
CA ILE A 180 3.92 3.31 23.19
C ILE A 180 4.53 4.52 23.88
N ILE A 181 3.75 5.13 24.78
CA ILE A 181 4.17 6.22 25.65
C ILE A 181 4.21 5.70 27.08
N ARG A 182 5.42 5.65 27.65
CA ARG A 182 5.65 5.26 29.04
C ARG A 182 6.01 6.47 29.90
N ARG A 183 5.66 6.41 31.18
CA ARG A 183 6.08 7.38 32.20
C ARG A 183 6.99 6.68 33.22
N PRO A 184 8.32 6.79 33.12
CA PRO A 184 9.25 6.00 33.92
C PRO A 184 9.09 6.16 35.45
N SER A 185 8.65 7.34 35.89
CA SER A 185 8.39 7.66 37.28
C SER A 185 7.08 8.44 37.40
N ASN A 186 6.26 8.12 38.41
CA ASN A 186 5.04 8.89 38.69
C ASN A 186 5.33 10.28 39.27
N ASP A 187 6.56 10.53 39.71
CA ASP A 187 6.97 11.76 40.40
C ASP A 187 7.50 12.84 39.44
N ASP A 188 7.69 12.52 38.16
CA ASP A 188 8.06 13.49 37.12
C ASP A 188 7.16 13.38 35.88
N ASN A 189 7.09 14.47 35.12
CA ASN A 189 6.34 14.52 33.86
C ASN A 189 7.16 13.96 32.68
N THR A 190 8.22 13.19 32.94
CA THR A 190 9.05 12.62 31.88
C THR A 190 8.26 11.53 31.15
N THR A 191 8.27 11.56 29.82
CA THR A 191 7.70 10.46 29.02
C THR A 191 8.73 9.88 28.08
N VAL A 192 8.65 8.57 27.85
CA VAL A 192 9.43 7.83 26.86
C VAL A 192 8.47 7.36 25.81
N HIS A 193 8.58 7.90 24.61
CA HIS A 193 7.78 7.51 23.45
C HIS A 193 8.62 6.59 22.57
N THR A 194 8.20 5.35 22.42
CA THR A 194 8.81 4.38 21.50
C THR A 194 7.85 4.13 20.34
N VAL A 195 8.30 4.43 19.12
CA VAL A 195 7.65 4.07 17.86
C VAL A 195 8.32 2.81 17.36
N PHE A 196 7.58 1.71 17.26
CA PHE A 196 8.12 0.44 16.80
C PHE A 196 8.21 0.41 15.27
N ALA A 197 9.21 -0.31 14.76
CA ALA A 197 9.26 -0.63 13.34
C ALA A 197 8.01 -1.41 12.92
N ALA A 198 7.43 -1.03 11.80
CA ALA A 198 6.32 -1.73 11.17
C ALA A 198 6.69 -2.08 9.74
N THR A 199 6.23 -3.24 9.27
CA THR A 199 6.54 -3.76 7.94
C THR A 199 5.25 -3.93 7.14
N LEU A 200 5.29 -3.50 5.90
CA LEU A 200 4.33 -3.85 4.86
C LEU A 200 5.00 -4.83 3.92
N SER A 201 4.39 -5.98 3.72
CA SER A 201 4.82 -6.96 2.73
C SER A 201 3.60 -7.45 1.96
N GLU A 202 3.54 -7.18 0.66
CA GLU A 202 2.42 -7.63 -0.16
C GLU A 202 2.83 -7.96 -1.60
N LYS A 203 2.10 -8.91 -2.19
CA LYS A 203 2.23 -9.26 -3.60
C LYS A 203 1.53 -8.24 -4.49
N VAL A 204 2.18 -7.86 -5.57
CA VAL A 204 1.69 -6.87 -6.55
C VAL A 204 1.93 -7.36 -7.98
N ASP A 205 1.25 -6.73 -8.93
CA ASP A 205 1.49 -6.91 -10.37
C ASP A 205 2.16 -5.66 -10.94
N VAL A 206 3.29 -5.84 -11.62
CA VAL A 206 3.98 -4.76 -12.34
C VAL A 206 3.59 -4.85 -13.81
N LYS A 207 2.80 -3.89 -14.27
CA LYS A 207 2.28 -3.83 -15.64
C LYS A 207 3.11 -2.88 -16.49
N VAL A 208 3.33 -3.23 -17.75
CA VAL A 208 3.79 -2.30 -18.78
C VAL A 208 2.58 -1.73 -19.50
N ARG A 209 2.43 -0.41 -19.42
CA ARG A 209 1.30 0.31 -20.02
C ARG A 209 1.63 0.87 -21.41
N SER A 210 2.89 1.20 -21.64
CA SER A 210 3.38 1.60 -22.95
C SER A 210 4.88 1.39 -23.05
N LEU A 211 5.36 1.22 -24.28
CA LEU A 211 6.77 1.08 -24.61
C LEU A 211 7.07 1.93 -25.85
N VAL A 212 8.14 2.71 -25.79
CA VAL A 212 8.69 3.48 -26.91
C VAL A 212 10.15 3.09 -27.06
N VAL A 213 10.57 2.73 -28.27
CA VAL A 213 11.96 2.36 -28.57
C VAL A 213 12.44 3.23 -29.72
N ASP A 214 13.55 3.94 -29.52
CA ASP A 214 14.10 4.91 -30.49
C ASP A 214 13.08 5.96 -30.95
N GLY A 215 12.21 6.39 -30.02
CA GLY A 215 11.11 7.31 -30.33
C GLY A 215 9.93 6.69 -31.08
N VAL A 216 9.98 5.40 -31.42
CA VAL A 216 8.89 4.68 -32.08
C VAL A 216 8.03 3.95 -31.03
N PRO A 217 6.73 4.26 -30.92
CA PRO A 217 5.82 3.50 -30.07
C PRO A 217 5.76 2.03 -30.50
N VAL A 218 5.85 1.14 -29.53
CA VAL A 218 5.69 -0.29 -29.73
C VAL A 218 4.28 -0.66 -29.29
N ASP A 219 3.44 -1.06 -30.24
CA ASP A 219 2.06 -1.47 -29.97
C ASP A 219 2.05 -2.85 -29.32
N LEU A 220 1.79 -2.87 -28.00
CA LEU A 220 1.61 -4.09 -27.22
C LEU A 220 0.16 -4.60 -27.39
N GLU A 221 0.01 -5.90 -27.61
CA GLU A 221 -1.26 -6.60 -27.65
C GLU A 221 -1.57 -7.19 -26.26
N GLY A 222 -2.73 -6.85 -25.71
CA GLY A 222 -3.21 -7.43 -24.45
C GLY A 222 -2.44 -6.96 -23.21
N PRO A 223 -2.62 -7.65 -22.08
CA PRO A 223 -1.93 -7.30 -20.83
C PRO A 223 -0.47 -7.76 -20.88
N CYS A 224 0.46 -6.83 -20.66
CA CYS A 224 1.87 -7.11 -20.44
C CYS A 224 2.21 -6.80 -18.98
N GLY A 225 2.59 -7.82 -18.21
CA GLY A 225 2.85 -7.65 -16.79
C GLY A 225 3.44 -8.89 -16.13
N THR A 226 3.65 -8.82 -14.82
CA THR A 226 4.22 -9.92 -14.05
C THR A 226 3.17 -10.87 -13.48
N GLY A 227 1.89 -10.50 -13.56
CA GLY A 227 0.87 -11.11 -12.71
C GLY A 227 1.14 -10.79 -11.23
N PRO A 228 0.36 -11.35 -10.29
CA PRO A 228 0.46 -11.06 -8.86
C PRO A 228 1.64 -11.77 -8.17
N ASP A 229 2.79 -11.84 -8.84
CA ASP A 229 3.95 -12.62 -8.41
C ASP A 229 5.14 -11.76 -7.97
N SER A 230 5.09 -10.44 -8.21
CA SER A 230 6.07 -9.51 -7.66
C SER A 230 5.81 -9.26 -6.16
N GLN A 231 6.84 -9.09 -5.37
CA GLN A 231 6.74 -8.93 -3.90
C GLN A 231 7.29 -7.57 -3.48
N LEU A 232 6.45 -6.76 -2.87
CA LEU A 232 6.84 -5.51 -2.22
C LEU A 232 7.12 -5.78 -0.74
N THR A 233 8.24 -5.29 -0.20
CA THR A 233 8.51 -5.29 1.25
C THR A 233 9.16 -3.98 1.67
N VAL A 234 8.49 -3.20 2.51
CA VAL A 234 9.00 -1.93 3.05
C VAL A 234 8.75 -1.85 4.56
N SER A 235 9.63 -1.17 5.28
CA SER A 235 9.56 -1.06 6.73
C SER A 235 9.92 0.33 7.25
N SER A 236 9.30 0.73 8.36
CA SER A 236 9.72 1.91 9.12
C SER A 236 10.84 1.56 10.09
N LYS A 237 11.59 2.57 10.54
CA LYS A 237 12.61 2.43 11.58
C LYS A 237 12.00 2.62 12.96
N GLU A 238 12.49 1.86 13.93
CA GLU A 238 12.19 2.11 15.34
C GLU A 238 12.82 3.43 15.79
N LEU A 239 12.10 4.16 16.63
CA LEU A 239 12.56 5.42 17.22
C LEU A 239 12.10 5.49 18.69
N THR A 240 13.03 5.80 19.59
CA THR A 240 12.68 6.11 20.99
C THR A 240 13.10 7.54 21.33
N VAL A 241 12.16 8.33 21.83
CA VAL A 241 12.38 9.73 22.22
C VAL A 241 11.93 9.95 23.66
N VAL A 242 12.80 10.60 24.45
CA VAL A 242 12.48 11.02 25.82
C VAL A 242 12.04 12.47 25.82
N THR A 243 10.81 12.74 26.28
CA THR A 243 10.30 14.09 26.53
C THR A 243 10.62 14.47 27.98
N PRO A 244 11.49 15.47 28.21
CA PRO A 244 11.83 15.90 29.57
C PRO A 244 10.66 16.66 30.21
N PRO A 245 10.63 16.81 31.56
CA PRO A 245 9.50 17.42 32.26
C PRO A 245 9.38 18.93 32.02
N ASP A 246 10.45 19.58 31.54
CA ASP A 246 10.53 20.99 31.17
C ASP A 246 10.40 21.24 29.65
N TRP A 247 9.89 20.24 28.89
CA TRP A 247 9.66 20.38 27.47
C TRP A 247 8.72 21.55 27.14
N ASP A 248 9.14 22.37 26.18
CA ASP A 248 8.35 23.48 25.66
C ASP A 248 7.22 22.96 24.77
N THR A 249 6.03 22.84 25.35
CA THR A 249 4.84 22.33 24.65
C THR A 249 4.38 23.19 23.46
N SER A 250 4.90 24.42 23.30
CA SER A 250 4.66 25.20 22.07
C SER A 250 5.32 24.58 20.83
N GLN A 251 6.30 23.68 21.04
CA GLN A 251 6.98 22.91 20.00
C GLN A 251 6.28 21.59 19.68
N GLY A 252 5.22 21.21 20.40
CA GLY A 252 4.50 19.92 20.27
C GLY A 252 4.16 19.35 21.64
N LEU A 253 3.15 18.47 21.74
CA LEU A 253 2.75 17.90 23.04
C LEU A 253 3.84 16.99 23.62
N THR A 254 4.60 16.35 22.74
CA THR A 254 5.78 15.56 23.07
C THR A 254 7.00 16.04 22.30
N LYS A 255 8.20 15.70 22.79
CA LYS A 255 9.44 15.96 22.04
C LYS A 255 9.44 15.24 20.70
N LEU A 256 8.84 14.04 20.62
CA LEU A 256 8.72 13.29 19.37
C LEU A 256 7.98 14.12 18.32
N GLU A 257 6.77 14.61 18.63
CA GLU A 257 5.98 15.45 17.71
C GLU A 257 6.78 16.67 17.23
N GLY A 258 7.47 17.34 18.15
CA GLY A 258 8.21 18.56 17.84
C GLY A 258 9.50 18.37 17.04
N THR A 259 10.08 17.15 17.05
CA THR A 259 11.44 16.94 16.52
C THR A 259 11.58 15.81 15.51
N ILE A 260 10.53 15.00 15.29
CA ILE A 260 10.57 13.91 14.32
C ILE A 260 10.99 14.39 12.94
N ASP A 261 11.79 13.58 12.26
CA ASP A 261 12.08 13.75 10.84
C ASP A 261 11.32 12.71 10.01
N PRO A 262 10.19 13.08 9.36
CA PRO A 262 9.42 12.16 8.52
C PRO A 262 10.18 11.69 7.27
N THR A 263 11.36 12.26 6.98
CA THR A 263 12.22 11.74 5.91
C THR A 263 12.97 10.48 6.31
N GLU A 264 13.11 10.21 7.61
CA GLU A 264 13.83 9.06 8.16
C GLU A 264 12.94 8.05 8.89
N TYR A 265 11.86 8.52 9.52
CA TYR A 265 10.97 7.70 10.36
C TYR A 265 9.52 7.82 9.90
N GLN A 266 8.71 6.81 10.20
CA GLN A 266 7.26 6.87 10.10
C GLN A 266 6.66 6.91 11.51
N PHE A 267 5.65 7.75 11.72
CA PHE A 267 5.01 7.91 13.02
C PHE A 267 3.51 8.14 12.90
N GLY A 268 2.73 7.16 13.39
CA GLY A 268 1.27 7.24 13.47
C GLY A 268 0.61 7.89 12.24
N LEU A 269 -0.19 8.92 12.48
CA LEU A 269 -0.86 9.72 11.46
C LEU A 269 -0.01 10.86 10.89
N PHE A 270 1.21 11.09 11.38
CA PHE A 270 2.12 12.13 10.89
C PHE A 270 2.83 11.73 9.59
N GLY A 271 2.60 10.51 9.11
CA GLY A 271 3.23 9.98 7.91
C GLY A 271 4.69 9.60 8.13
N GLY A 272 5.46 9.61 7.04
CA GLY A 272 6.90 9.41 7.07
C GLY A 272 7.42 8.42 6.03
N THR A 273 8.68 7.99 6.18
CA THR A 273 9.38 7.15 5.21
C THR A 273 9.36 5.67 5.61
N LEU A 274 9.15 4.81 4.62
CA LEU A 274 9.36 3.36 4.68
C LEU A 274 10.45 3.00 3.66
N ASP A 275 11.41 2.17 4.08
CA ASP A 275 12.52 1.70 3.24
C ASP A 275 12.47 0.18 3.11
N GLY A 276 12.86 -0.34 1.95
CA GLY A 276 12.96 -1.77 1.71
C GLY A 276 13.25 -2.10 0.25
N SER A 277 12.55 -3.09 -0.29
CA SER A 277 12.77 -3.61 -1.64
C SER A 277 11.48 -4.03 -2.34
N ILE A 278 11.62 -4.24 -3.65
CA ILE A 278 10.63 -4.91 -4.49
C ILE A 278 11.31 -6.01 -5.32
N ASP A 279 10.78 -7.22 -5.23
CA ASP A 279 11.13 -8.31 -6.12
C ASP A 279 10.21 -8.24 -7.34
N ILE A 280 10.78 -8.00 -8.51
CA ILE A 280 10.02 -7.93 -9.75
C ILE A 280 10.11 -9.27 -10.47
N ALA A 281 8.99 -9.99 -10.53
CA ALA A 281 8.90 -11.28 -11.21
C ALA A 281 9.09 -11.14 -12.73
N ALA A 282 9.17 -12.28 -13.42
CA ALA A 282 9.26 -12.29 -14.88
C ALA A 282 7.98 -11.75 -15.52
N PHE A 283 8.14 -11.01 -16.62
CA PHE A 283 7.01 -10.54 -17.41
C PHE A 283 6.45 -11.67 -18.29
N ASP A 284 5.16 -11.62 -18.57
CA ASP A 284 4.45 -12.46 -19.52
C ASP A 284 3.40 -11.63 -20.28
N GLY A 285 2.86 -12.18 -21.38
CA GLY A 285 1.82 -11.54 -22.18
C GLY A 285 2.28 -10.34 -23.01
N CYS A 286 3.57 -10.01 -23.01
CA CYS A 286 4.13 -8.83 -23.65
C CYS A 286 4.37 -9.02 -25.16
N ARG A 287 3.29 -9.30 -25.91
CA ARG A 287 3.37 -9.48 -27.36
C ARG A 287 3.12 -8.18 -28.09
N THR A 288 3.79 -7.96 -29.21
CA THR A 288 3.45 -6.86 -30.13
C THR A 288 2.27 -7.25 -31.01
N THR A 289 1.64 -6.27 -31.67
CA THR A 289 0.60 -6.52 -32.70
C THR A 289 1.12 -7.31 -33.91
N THR A 290 2.45 -7.36 -34.12
CA THR A 290 3.11 -8.20 -35.14
C THR A 290 3.39 -9.63 -34.66
N GLY A 291 3.14 -9.92 -33.38
CA GLY A 291 3.33 -11.23 -32.75
C GLY A 291 4.69 -11.46 -32.12
N ASP A 292 5.56 -10.44 -32.04
CA ASP A 292 6.86 -10.55 -31.39
C ASP A 292 6.70 -10.59 -29.87
N ASP A 293 7.39 -11.52 -29.20
CA ASP A 293 7.34 -11.66 -27.75
C ASP A 293 8.47 -10.86 -27.08
N LEU A 294 8.10 -9.81 -26.36
CA LEU A 294 9.01 -8.93 -25.64
C LEU A 294 9.18 -9.31 -24.15
N ALA A 295 8.44 -10.31 -23.66
CA ALA A 295 8.51 -10.72 -22.26
C ALA A 295 9.94 -11.10 -21.81
N PRO A 296 10.74 -11.85 -22.59
CA PRO A 296 12.12 -12.15 -22.24
C PRO A 296 13.00 -10.90 -22.15
N LEU A 297 12.78 -9.92 -23.03
CA LEU A 297 13.54 -8.67 -23.05
C LEU A 297 13.21 -7.79 -21.84
N LEU A 298 11.92 -7.62 -21.54
CA LEU A 298 11.46 -6.86 -20.38
C LEU A 298 11.91 -7.51 -19.08
N THR A 299 11.82 -8.84 -18.98
CA THR A 299 12.36 -9.61 -17.86
C THR A 299 13.86 -9.43 -17.72
N ALA A 300 14.59 -9.44 -18.84
CA ALA A 300 16.02 -9.20 -18.83
C ALA A 300 16.39 -7.77 -18.41
N ALA A 301 15.52 -6.77 -18.59
CA ALA A 301 15.81 -5.39 -18.24
C ALA A 301 15.37 -5.00 -16.82
N VAL A 302 14.17 -5.43 -16.41
CA VAL A 302 13.47 -4.89 -15.23
C VAL A 302 13.42 -5.91 -14.08
N SER A 303 13.19 -7.19 -14.38
CA SER A 303 13.04 -8.22 -13.34
C SER A 303 14.36 -8.46 -12.60
N ALA A 304 14.29 -8.28 -11.29
CA ALA A 304 15.34 -8.57 -10.33
C ALA A 304 14.74 -8.67 -8.92
N GLU A 305 15.41 -9.43 -8.06
CA GLU A 305 15.17 -9.47 -6.62
C GLU A 305 15.86 -8.28 -5.95
N ASP A 306 15.36 -7.89 -4.77
CA ASP A 306 15.96 -6.89 -3.89
C ASP A 306 16.21 -5.52 -4.56
N ASN A 307 15.36 -5.12 -5.52
CA ASN A 307 15.44 -3.78 -6.08
C ASN A 307 15.09 -2.76 -4.98
N PRO A 308 15.96 -1.81 -4.64
CA PRO A 308 15.71 -0.91 -3.52
C PRO A 308 14.48 -0.03 -3.77
N LEU A 309 13.69 0.16 -2.72
CA LEU A 309 12.49 0.97 -2.74
C LEU A 309 12.39 1.81 -1.47
N ALA A 310 12.12 3.09 -1.64
CA ALA A 310 11.70 3.98 -0.57
C ALA A 310 10.34 4.57 -0.89
N VAL A 311 9.46 4.64 0.11
CA VAL A 311 8.12 5.24 0.02
C VAL A 311 8.00 6.29 1.11
N ARG A 312 7.47 7.47 0.77
CA ARG A 312 7.18 8.51 1.74
C ARG A 312 5.69 8.83 1.72
N ILE A 313 5.08 8.78 2.90
CA ILE A 313 3.66 8.99 3.12
C ILE A 313 3.49 10.36 3.78
N GLY A 314 2.50 11.12 3.32
CA GLY A 314 2.13 12.40 3.90
C GLY A 314 1.49 12.28 5.29
N ALA A 315 1.29 13.41 5.97
CA ALA A 315 0.51 13.46 7.19
C ALA A 315 -1.01 13.43 6.93
N ALA A 316 -1.76 12.80 7.83
CA ALA A 316 -3.22 12.73 7.79
C ALA A 316 -3.87 14.09 8.05
N GLY A 317 -5.11 14.25 7.59
CA GLY A 317 -5.99 15.36 7.95
C GLY A 317 -6.13 16.43 6.87
N GLY A 318 -5.19 16.51 5.94
CA GLY A 318 -5.21 17.50 4.86
C GLY A 318 -6.02 17.11 3.62
N CYS A 319 -6.34 15.82 3.46
CA CYS A 319 -6.92 15.22 2.25
C CYS A 319 -8.23 14.46 2.55
N THR A 320 -9.04 14.99 3.47
CA THR A 320 -10.27 14.34 3.92
C THR A 320 -11.48 14.81 3.12
N TYR A 321 -12.38 13.87 2.84
CA TYR A 321 -13.65 14.10 2.16
C TYR A 321 -14.78 13.68 3.08
N TYR A 322 -15.89 14.42 3.06
CA TYR A 322 -17.06 14.11 3.86
C TYR A 322 -18.33 14.18 3.02
N ASP A 323 -19.29 13.30 3.29
CA ASP A 323 -20.64 13.41 2.75
C ASP A 323 -21.50 14.44 3.51
N ASP A 324 -22.72 14.68 3.03
CA ASP A 324 -23.68 15.61 3.65
C ASP A 324 -24.07 15.22 5.10
N LEU A 325 -23.77 13.99 5.52
CA LEU A 325 -24.01 13.46 6.86
C LEU A 325 -22.74 13.50 7.73
N GLY A 326 -21.64 14.07 7.23
CA GLY A 326 -20.37 14.17 7.94
C GLY A 326 -19.59 12.85 8.01
N ARG A 327 -19.93 11.86 7.18
CA ARG A 327 -19.19 10.59 7.09
C ARG A 327 -17.95 10.79 6.26
N SER A 328 -16.81 10.27 6.72
CA SER A 328 -15.58 10.38 5.94
C SER A 328 -15.64 9.46 4.71
N GLN A 329 -15.04 9.92 3.61
CA GLN A 329 -15.08 9.24 2.32
C GLN A 329 -13.66 8.96 1.80
N PRO A 330 -13.48 7.89 1.01
CA PRO A 330 -12.24 7.68 0.27
C PRO A 330 -12.03 8.82 -0.73
N VAL A 331 -10.79 9.00 -1.18
CA VAL A 331 -10.50 9.89 -2.30
C VAL A 331 -11.37 9.49 -3.51
N PRO A 332 -12.06 10.45 -4.16
CA PRO A 332 -12.87 10.14 -5.33
C PRO A 332 -12.04 9.51 -6.47
N PRO A 333 -12.64 8.61 -7.28
CA PRO A 333 -11.95 8.03 -8.44
C PRO A 333 -11.37 9.10 -9.38
N GLY A 334 -10.18 8.84 -9.93
CA GLY A 334 -9.49 9.74 -10.86
C GLY A 334 -8.80 10.95 -10.20
N VAL A 335 -9.08 11.27 -8.94
CA VAL A 335 -8.44 12.38 -8.21
C VAL A 335 -7.08 11.93 -7.67
N THR A 336 -6.10 11.82 -8.56
CA THR A 336 -4.77 11.31 -8.23
C THR A 336 -3.78 12.38 -7.81
N ASP A 337 -4.00 13.65 -8.16
CA ASP A 337 -3.11 14.77 -7.83
C ASP A 337 -3.36 15.28 -6.39
N PRO A 338 -2.38 15.19 -5.48
CA PRO A 338 -2.51 15.71 -4.13
C PRO A 338 -2.79 17.20 -4.03
N SER A 339 -2.35 18.00 -5.00
CA SER A 339 -2.59 19.45 -5.00
C SER A 339 -4.06 19.80 -5.21
N GLU A 340 -4.81 18.91 -5.86
CA GLU A 340 -6.27 19.01 -6.01
C GLU A 340 -6.98 18.34 -4.84
N ALA A 341 -6.45 17.20 -4.36
CA ALA A 341 -7.10 16.36 -3.37
C ALA A 341 -6.97 16.86 -1.91
N CYS A 342 -5.98 17.71 -1.64
CA CYS A 342 -5.60 18.10 -0.29
C CYS A 342 -5.73 19.62 -0.10
N PRO A 343 -6.95 20.14 0.18
CA PRO A 343 -7.19 21.57 0.30
C PRO A 343 -6.46 22.21 1.51
N LEU A 344 -6.08 21.41 2.50
CA LEU A 344 -5.36 21.86 3.69
C LEU A 344 -3.96 21.26 3.72
N THR A 345 -2.95 22.05 3.36
CA THR A 345 -1.55 21.58 3.31
C THR A 345 -0.73 21.96 4.54
N ASP A 346 -1.10 23.04 5.25
CA ASP A 346 -0.57 23.38 6.57
C ASP A 346 -1.60 23.05 7.64
N LEU A 347 -1.32 22.00 8.42
CA LEU A 347 -2.18 21.55 9.51
C LEU A 347 -1.88 22.29 10.83
N GLY A 348 -1.03 23.31 10.79
CA GLY A 348 -0.64 24.07 11.98
C GLY A 348 0.29 23.29 12.91
N TYR A 349 0.84 22.15 12.46
CA TYR A 349 1.81 21.40 13.25
C TYR A 349 3.01 22.31 13.61
N PRO A 350 3.48 22.28 14.88
CA PRO A 350 4.67 23.02 15.28
C PRO A 350 5.91 22.57 14.49
N ASN A 351 6.05 21.26 14.28
CA ASN A 351 7.11 20.68 13.46
C ASN A 351 6.80 20.81 11.97
N LYS A 352 7.42 21.80 11.32
CA LYS A 352 7.23 22.09 9.88
C LYS A 352 7.85 21.07 8.93
N LYS A 353 8.56 20.04 9.45
CA LYS A 353 8.97 18.89 8.63
C LYS A 353 7.80 17.94 8.33
N VAL A 354 6.79 17.93 9.21
CA VAL A 354 5.55 17.18 8.98
C VAL A 354 4.70 17.95 7.97
N VAL A 355 4.48 17.33 6.81
CA VAL A 355 3.75 17.93 5.71
C VAL A 355 2.67 16.98 5.21
N VAL A 356 1.54 17.53 4.78
CA VAL A 356 0.46 16.75 4.17
C VAL A 356 0.93 16.15 2.85
N ILE A 357 1.55 16.95 1.99
CA ILE A 357 2.06 16.50 0.69
C ILE A 357 3.57 16.26 0.84
N PRO A 358 4.05 15.01 0.82
CA PRO A 358 5.46 14.69 1.01
C PRO A 358 6.31 15.24 -0.13
N LYS A 359 7.53 15.67 0.19
CA LYS A 359 8.51 16.05 -0.83
C LYS A 359 8.93 14.84 -1.64
N VAL A 360 9.06 15.02 -2.95
CA VAL A 360 9.64 14.03 -3.85
C VAL A 360 11.06 13.66 -3.42
N PHE A 361 11.46 12.41 -3.69
CA PHE A 361 12.82 11.98 -3.43
C PHE A 361 13.81 12.64 -4.41
N GLU A 362 14.97 13.02 -3.88
CA GLU A 362 16.15 13.29 -4.69
C GLU A 362 16.66 11.97 -5.28
N ILE A 363 17.11 12.01 -6.52
CA ILE A 363 17.72 10.83 -7.14
C ILE A 363 19.17 10.75 -6.63
N PRO A 364 19.58 9.63 -6.01
CA PRO A 364 20.95 9.48 -5.55
C PRO A 364 21.96 9.57 -6.70
N ASP A 365 23.18 9.99 -6.37
CA ASP A 365 24.31 10.14 -7.29
C ASP A 365 25.11 8.85 -7.53
N HIS A 366 24.68 7.75 -6.90
CA HIS A 366 25.22 6.40 -7.03
C HIS A 366 24.17 5.45 -7.61
N ALA A 367 24.61 4.34 -8.20
CA ALA A 367 23.68 3.36 -8.75
C ALA A 367 22.92 2.62 -7.62
N PRO A 368 21.69 2.14 -7.88
CA PRO A 368 20.98 1.26 -6.95
C PRO A 368 21.83 0.09 -6.48
N GLY A 369 21.87 -0.14 -5.16
CA GLY A 369 22.66 -1.21 -4.52
C GLY A 369 24.14 -0.88 -4.30
N GLU A 370 24.65 0.24 -4.81
CA GLU A 370 25.99 0.73 -4.48
C GLU A 370 25.92 1.64 -3.23
N PRO A 371 26.94 1.64 -2.35
CA PRO A 371 26.99 2.58 -1.23
C PRO A 371 27.19 4.03 -1.74
N PRO A 372 26.77 5.05 -0.95
CA PRO A 372 27.12 6.45 -1.23
C PRO A 372 28.63 6.61 -1.32
N ARG A 373 29.11 7.43 -2.25
CA ARG A 373 30.54 7.66 -2.48
C ARG A 373 31.17 8.63 -1.49
#